data_AF-A0A2V6TT35-F1
#
_entry.id   AF-A0A2V6TT35-F1
#
_cell.length_a   1.000
_cell.length_b   1.000
_cell.length_c   1.000
_cell.angle_alpha   90.00
_cell.angle_beta   90.00
_cell.angle_gamma   90.00
#
_symmetry.space_group_name_H-M   'P 1'
#
loop_
_entity.id
_entity.type
_entity.pdbx_description
1 polymer ?
#
loop_
_entity_poly.entity_id
_entity_poly.type
_entity_poly.pdbx_seq_one_letter_code
_entity_poly.pdbx_strand_id
1 'polypeptide(L)'
;MLMTEQERQVEMDYETYKSLLDLWAKENPIKTTKLQVLLAVNALLVSAVNISGGLHPEQWYVYLAGAIFSFIWMFSIGRTSLFQDVWQIKIAEVQRRHPGDPRFAILDTAAAQQRARPLLRAFGAISSKWYLLFSPLVFAVVWLGVCVFSLVR
;
A
#
# COMPACT_ATOMS: atom_id res chain seq x y z
N MET A 1 5.12 -44.98 -6.64
CA MET A 1 6.08 -44.41 -7.61
C MET A 1 6.87 -43.36 -6.84
N LEU A 2 8.19 -43.55 -6.65
CA LEU A 2 9.03 -42.59 -5.93
C LEU A 2 9.28 -41.39 -6.85
N MET A 3 9.03 -40.17 -6.37
CA MET A 3 9.37 -38.94 -7.11
C MET A 3 10.89 -38.88 -7.33
N THR A 4 11.27 -38.46 -8.53
CA THR A 4 12.64 -38.09 -8.87
C THR A 4 13.10 -36.88 -8.06
N GLU A 5 14.41 -36.70 -7.92
CA GLU A 5 14.98 -35.55 -7.20
C GLU A 5 14.53 -34.22 -7.83
N GLN A 6 14.43 -34.19 -9.15
CA GLN A 6 13.97 -33.03 -9.91
C GLN A 6 12.50 -32.70 -9.62
N GLU A 7 11.62 -33.71 -9.58
CA GLU A 7 10.21 -33.51 -9.20
C GLU A 7 10.09 -33.00 -7.75
N ARG A 8 10.93 -33.50 -6.83
CA ARG A 8 10.94 -33.04 -5.43
C ARG A 8 11.36 -31.58 -5.33
N GLN A 9 12.39 -31.17 -6.07
CA GLN A 9 12.85 -29.79 -6.10
C GLN A 9 11.76 -28.85 -6.68
N VAL A 10 11.10 -29.26 -7.75
CA VAL A 10 9.99 -28.51 -8.35
C VAL A 10 8.83 -28.35 -7.35
N GLU A 11 8.49 -29.39 -6.60
CA GLU A 11 7.43 -29.33 -5.59
C GLU A 11 7.81 -28.39 -4.43
N MET A 12 9.05 -28.43 -3.96
CA MET A 12 9.55 -27.50 -2.94
C MET A 12 9.52 -26.04 -3.41
N ASP A 13 9.94 -25.78 -4.65
CA ASP A 13 9.87 -24.45 -5.24
C ASP A 13 8.42 -23.99 -5.38
N TYR A 14 7.49 -24.90 -5.73
CA TYR A 14 6.07 -24.60 -5.84
C TYR A 14 5.43 -24.25 -4.48
N GLU A 15 5.75 -24.97 -3.42
CA GLU A 15 5.30 -24.65 -2.07
C GLU A 15 5.90 -23.34 -1.55
N THR A 16 7.17 -23.06 -1.90
CA THR A 16 7.80 -21.76 -1.63
C THR A 16 7.08 -20.64 -2.37
N TYR A 17 6.77 -20.83 -3.64
CA TYR A 17 6.04 -19.87 -4.47
C TYR A 17 4.65 -19.58 -3.89
N LYS A 18 3.89 -20.61 -3.50
CA LYS A 18 2.58 -20.46 -2.84
C LYS A 18 2.68 -19.68 -1.54
N SER A 19 3.68 -19.99 -0.71
CA SER A 19 3.90 -19.29 0.57
C SER A 19 4.23 -17.81 0.35
N LEU A 20 5.07 -17.50 -0.64
CA LEU A 20 5.38 -16.10 -1.00
C LEU A 20 4.16 -15.37 -1.56
N LEU A 21 3.35 -16.05 -2.38
CA LEU A 21 2.08 -15.53 -2.90
C LEU A 21 1.10 -15.18 -1.78
N ASP A 22 0.97 -16.05 -0.78
CA ASP A 22 0.11 -15.82 0.38
C ASP A 22 0.61 -14.63 1.21
N LEU A 23 1.92 -14.53 1.47
CA LEU A 23 2.51 -13.37 2.13
C LEU A 23 2.24 -12.08 1.35
N TRP A 24 2.45 -12.08 0.03
CA TRP A 24 2.16 -10.93 -0.82
C TRP A 24 0.67 -10.54 -0.80
N ALA A 25 -0.23 -11.53 -0.85
CA ALA A 25 -1.67 -11.30 -0.85
C ALA A 25 -2.14 -10.71 0.50
N LYS A 26 -1.56 -11.15 1.62
CA LYS A 26 -1.85 -10.65 2.97
C LYS A 26 -1.47 -9.19 3.18
N GLU A 27 -0.53 -8.64 2.41
CA GLU A 27 -0.19 -7.21 2.49
C GLU A 27 -1.31 -6.30 1.94
N ASN A 28 -2.12 -6.77 0.99
CA ASN A 28 -3.19 -5.97 0.38
C ASN A 28 -4.24 -5.47 1.39
N PRO A 29 -4.88 -6.33 2.21
CA PRO A 29 -5.84 -5.86 3.22
C PRO A 29 -5.17 -4.95 4.26
N ILE A 30 -3.92 -5.19 4.63
CA ILE A 30 -3.18 -4.35 5.60
C ILE A 30 -3.04 -2.92 5.06
N LYS A 31 -2.65 -2.74 3.79
CA LYS A 31 -2.56 -1.41 3.16
C LYS A 31 -3.91 -0.71 3.15
N THR A 32 -4.97 -1.42 2.77
CA THR A 32 -6.34 -0.87 2.72
C THR A 32 -6.81 -0.42 4.09
N THR A 33 -6.63 -1.24 5.12
CA THR A 33 -7.00 -0.90 6.50
C THR A 33 -6.23 0.33 6.99
N LYS A 34 -4.91 0.41 6.73
CA LYS A 34 -4.13 1.60 7.10
C LYS A 34 -4.65 2.86 6.42
N LEU A 35 -5.03 2.80 5.14
CA LEU A 35 -5.59 3.94 4.43
C LEU A 35 -6.98 4.34 4.97
N GLN A 36 -7.85 3.36 5.26
CA GLN A 36 -9.17 3.62 5.85
C GLN A 36 -9.06 4.29 7.22
N VAL A 37 -8.16 3.80 8.07
CA VAL A 37 -7.92 4.40 9.40
C VAL A 37 -7.35 5.81 9.25
N LEU A 38 -6.42 6.05 8.33
CA LEU A 38 -5.92 7.39 8.04
C LEU A 38 -7.05 8.36 7.67
N LEU A 39 -7.94 7.96 6.77
CA LEU A 39 -9.07 8.77 6.33
C LEU A 39 -10.05 9.02 7.49
N ALA A 40 -10.35 7.99 8.29
CA ALA A 40 -11.23 8.12 9.44
C ALA A 40 -10.65 9.08 10.49
N VAL A 41 -9.38 8.96 10.83
CA VAL A 41 -8.70 9.86 11.79
C VAL A 41 -8.68 11.29 11.27
N ASN A 42 -8.38 11.51 9.99
CA ASN A 42 -8.41 12.85 9.41
C ASN A 42 -9.82 13.43 9.38
N ALA A 43 -10.85 12.64 9.08
CA ALA A 43 -12.24 13.09 9.13
C ALA A 43 -12.67 13.49 10.55
N LEU A 44 -12.23 12.74 11.57
CA LEU A 44 -12.45 13.07 12.97
C LEU A 44 -11.75 14.36 13.38
N LEU A 45 -10.49 14.55 12.98
CA LEU A 45 -9.75 15.79 13.24
C LEU A 45 -10.43 17.00 12.60
N VAL A 46 -10.84 16.89 11.33
CA VAL A 46 -11.60 17.96 10.64
C VAL A 46 -12.92 18.25 11.36
N SER A 47 -13.63 17.21 11.83
CA SER A 47 -14.89 17.37 12.56
C SER A 47 -14.67 18.07 13.91
N ALA A 48 -13.62 17.69 14.65
CA ALA A 48 -13.27 18.33 15.91
C ALA A 48 -13.00 19.82 15.74
N VAL A 49 -12.19 20.19 14.73
CA VAL A 49 -11.91 21.58 14.38
C VAL A 49 -13.20 22.36 14.06
N ASN A 50 -14.11 21.78 13.27
CA ASN A 50 -15.37 22.44 12.93
C ASN A 50 -16.29 22.62 14.14
N ILE A 51 -16.41 21.60 15.01
CA ILE A 51 -17.25 21.68 16.22
C ILE A 51 -16.67 22.69 17.23
N SER A 52 -15.36 22.87 17.26
CA SER A 52 -14.67 23.83 18.13
C SER A 52 -14.67 25.28 17.60
N GLY A 53 -15.57 25.63 16.67
CA GLY A 53 -15.72 26.99 16.16
C GLY A 53 -14.93 27.28 14.88
N GLY A 54 -14.23 26.29 14.32
CA GLY A 54 -13.41 26.44 13.12
C GLY A 54 -11.93 26.66 13.45
N LEU A 55 -11.22 27.31 12.53
CA LEU A 55 -9.78 27.47 12.63
C LEU A 55 -9.39 28.60 13.59
N HIS A 56 -8.88 28.22 14.77
CA HIS A 56 -8.35 29.15 15.77
C HIS A 56 -6.88 28.89 16.09
N PRO A 57 -6.08 29.93 16.40
CA PRO A 57 -4.66 29.79 16.78
C PRO A 57 -4.45 28.91 18.01
N GLU A 58 -5.39 28.96 18.96
CA GLU A 58 -5.33 28.20 20.21
C GLU A 58 -5.32 26.68 19.98
N GLN A 59 -5.84 26.22 18.83
CA GLN A 59 -5.91 24.82 18.45
C GLN A 59 -4.66 24.33 17.68
N TRP A 60 -3.56 25.09 17.66
CA TRP A 60 -2.34 24.76 16.90
C TRP A 60 -1.83 23.33 17.14
N TYR A 61 -1.99 22.83 18.37
CA TYR A 61 -1.57 21.49 18.77
C TYR A 61 -2.38 20.40 18.04
N VAL A 62 -3.65 20.64 17.71
CA VAL A 62 -4.50 19.71 16.92
C VAL A 62 -3.98 19.61 15.50
N TYR A 63 -3.67 20.75 14.88
CA TYR A 63 -3.15 20.79 13.51
C TYR A 63 -1.76 20.15 13.43
N LEU A 64 -0.88 20.47 14.38
CA LEU A 64 0.44 19.86 14.45
C LEU A 64 0.35 18.34 14.69
N ALA A 65 -0.55 17.89 15.58
CA ALA A 65 -0.80 16.46 15.78
C ALA A 65 -1.31 15.79 14.50
N GLY A 66 -2.23 16.42 13.77
CA GLY A 66 -2.71 15.94 12.47
C GLY A 66 -1.57 15.77 11.45
N ALA A 67 -0.64 16.73 11.40
CA ALA A 67 0.53 16.65 10.56
C ALA A 67 1.48 15.50 10.96
N ILE A 68 1.86 15.45 12.24
CA ILE A 68 2.77 14.44 12.78
C ILE A 68 2.20 13.03 12.60
N PHE A 69 0.92 12.82 12.92
CA PHE A 69 0.29 11.52 12.74
C PHE A 69 0.23 11.11 11.28
N SER A 70 -0.05 12.05 10.37
CA SER A 70 -0.04 11.77 8.93
C SER A 70 1.36 11.38 8.43
N PHE A 71 2.43 12.01 8.93
CA PHE A 71 3.82 11.59 8.65
C PHE A 71 4.13 10.19 9.18
N ILE A 72 3.78 9.89 10.44
CA ILE A 72 3.97 8.56 11.03
C ILE A 72 3.25 7.51 10.18
N TRP A 73 2.03 7.82 9.72
CA TRP A 73 1.25 6.95 8.85
C TRP A 73 1.89 6.71 7.49
N MET A 74 2.52 7.75 6.91
CA MET A 74 3.30 7.63 5.67
C MET A 74 4.38 6.56 5.80
N PHE A 75 5.19 6.60 6.87
CA PHE A 75 6.23 5.61 7.11
C PHE A 75 5.65 4.21 7.37
N SER A 76 4.54 4.13 8.10
CA SER A 76 3.85 2.86 8.35
C SER A 76 3.35 2.20 7.06
N ILE A 77 2.74 2.97 6.15
CA ILE A 77 2.29 2.48 4.84
C ILE A 77 3.47 2.18 3.93
N GLY A 78 4.53 2.99 3.97
CA GLY A 78 5.75 2.77 3.21
C GLY A 78 6.43 1.45 3.55
N ARG A 79 6.50 1.07 4.82
CA ARG A 79 7.04 -0.23 5.24
C ARG A 79 6.23 -1.41 4.66
N THR A 80 4.90 -1.34 4.69
CA THR A 80 4.02 -2.37 4.11
C THR A 80 4.19 -2.44 2.58
N SER A 81 4.34 -1.29 1.92
CA SER A 81 4.59 -1.23 0.48
C SER A 81 5.95 -1.82 0.10
N LEU A 82 6.97 -1.60 0.93
CA LEU A 82 8.30 -2.19 0.76
C LEU A 82 8.27 -3.71 0.91
N PHE A 83 7.59 -4.25 1.93
CA PHE A 83 7.47 -5.70 2.08
C PHE A 83 6.76 -6.34 0.89
N GLN A 84 5.70 -5.70 0.40
CA GLN A 84 5.02 -6.17 -0.79
C GLN A 84 5.97 -6.26 -2.00
N ASP A 85 6.84 -5.28 -2.20
CA ASP A 85 7.86 -5.32 -3.25
C ASP A 85 8.87 -6.44 -3.04
N VAL A 86 9.36 -6.62 -1.82
CA VAL A 86 10.28 -7.71 -1.49
C VAL A 86 9.65 -9.06 -1.80
N TRP A 87 8.37 -9.26 -1.50
CA TRP A 87 7.68 -10.51 -1.85
C TRP A 87 7.54 -10.68 -3.35
N GLN A 88 7.21 -9.63 -4.11
CA GLN A 88 7.16 -9.72 -5.58
C GLN A 88 8.52 -10.07 -6.20
N ILE A 89 9.61 -9.48 -5.70
CA ILE A 89 10.97 -9.78 -6.16
C ILE A 89 11.28 -11.26 -5.92
N LYS A 90 11.02 -11.78 -4.72
CA LYS A 90 11.25 -13.20 -4.40
C LYS A 90 10.38 -14.14 -5.23
N ILE A 91 9.13 -13.78 -5.50
CA ILE A 91 8.25 -14.56 -6.39
C ILE A 91 8.83 -14.60 -7.80
N ALA A 92 9.29 -13.46 -8.34
CA ALA A 92 9.89 -13.40 -9.66
C ALA A 92 11.19 -14.22 -9.76
N GLU A 93 11.99 -14.27 -8.68
CA GLU A 93 13.18 -15.12 -8.62
C GLU A 93 12.84 -16.61 -8.73
N VAL A 94 11.79 -17.08 -8.05
CA VAL A 94 11.33 -18.49 -8.14
C VAL A 94 10.74 -18.76 -9.54
N GLN A 95 9.95 -17.85 -10.08
CA GLN A 95 9.38 -17.97 -11.42
C GLN A 95 10.46 -18.11 -12.52
N ARG A 96 11.57 -17.36 -12.41
CA ARG A 96 12.69 -17.44 -13.36
C ARG A 96 13.37 -18.81 -13.41
N ARG A 97 13.28 -19.61 -12.33
CA ARG A 97 13.81 -20.99 -12.30
C ARG A 97 12.92 -21.96 -13.10
N HIS A 98 11.65 -21.62 -13.30
CA HIS A 98 10.64 -22.47 -13.94
C HIS A 98 9.91 -21.72 -15.09
N PRO A 99 10.62 -21.22 -16.11
CA PRO A 99 10.05 -20.29 -17.11
C PRO A 99 8.96 -20.91 -18.00
N GLY A 100 8.92 -22.24 -18.13
CA GLY A 100 7.93 -22.96 -18.92
C GLY A 100 6.78 -23.56 -18.11
N ASP A 101 6.78 -23.40 -16.78
CA ASP A 101 5.76 -24.00 -15.93
C ASP A 101 4.67 -22.98 -15.58
N PRO A 102 3.43 -23.16 -16.07
CA PRO A 102 2.34 -22.23 -15.85
C PRO A 102 1.95 -22.08 -14.37
N ARG A 103 2.31 -23.05 -13.51
CA ARG A 103 2.04 -22.99 -12.07
C ARG A 103 2.76 -21.82 -11.38
N PHE A 104 3.88 -21.37 -11.95
CA PHE A 104 4.66 -20.24 -11.43
C PHE A 104 4.30 -18.90 -12.08
N ALA A 105 3.35 -18.88 -13.02
CA ALA A 105 2.96 -17.70 -13.79
C ALA A 105 1.64 -17.04 -13.32
N ILE A 106 1.16 -17.35 -12.10
CA ILE A 106 -0.15 -16.86 -11.59
C ILE A 106 -0.22 -15.33 -11.53
N LEU A 107 0.89 -14.66 -11.22
CA LEU A 107 0.99 -13.19 -11.18
C LEU A 107 1.27 -12.54 -12.54
N ASP A 108 1.50 -13.32 -13.60
CA ASP A 108 1.69 -12.76 -14.93
C ASP A 108 0.35 -12.26 -15.47
N THR A 109 0.13 -10.96 -15.28
CA THR A 109 -1.08 -10.27 -15.69
C THR A 109 -0.89 -9.50 -16.98
N ALA A 110 0.28 -9.53 -17.62
CA ALA A 110 0.58 -8.69 -18.78
C ALA A 110 -0.40 -8.95 -19.95
N ALA A 111 -0.63 -10.23 -20.27
CA ALA A 111 -1.58 -10.63 -21.30
C ALA A 111 -3.04 -10.32 -20.92
N ALA A 112 -3.38 -10.43 -19.63
CA ALA A 112 -4.73 -10.14 -19.12
C ALA A 112 -5.03 -8.62 -19.10
N GLN A 113 -4.04 -7.79 -18.76
CA GLN A 113 -4.15 -6.33 -18.74
C GLN A 113 -4.46 -5.76 -20.13
N GLN A 114 -3.86 -6.31 -21.19
CA GLN A 114 -4.16 -5.90 -22.58
C GLN A 114 -5.62 -6.15 -22.98
N ARG A 115 -6.25 -7.17 -22.38
CA ARG A 115 -7.67 -7.53 -22.60
C ARG A 115 -8.64 -6.76 -21.72
N ALA A 116 -8.17 -6.02 -20.71
CA ALA A 116 -9.03 -5.29 -19.78
C ALA A 116 -9.72 -4.08 -20.46
N ARG A 117 -10.84 -3.61 -19.90
CA ARG A 117 -11.57 -2.43 -20.40
C ARG A 117 -10.68 -1.17 -20.33
N PRO A 118 -10.81 -0.20 -21.26
CA PRO A 118 -9.96 0.98 -21.32
C PRO A 118 -9.90 1.78 -20.02
N LEU A 119 -11.05 1.95 -19.34
CA LEU A 119 -11.11 2.65 -18.05
C LEU A 119 -10.33 1.91 -16.96
N LEU A 120 -10.44 0.58 -16.90
CA LEU A 120 -9.70 -0.23 -15.92
C LEU A 120 -8.19 -0.20 -16.18
N ARG A 121 -7.78 -0.11 -17.45
CA ARG A 121 -6.37 0.12 -17.80
C ARG A 121 -5.90 1.50 -17.34
N ALA A 122 -6.65 2.55 -17.60
CA ALA A 122 -6.27 3.91 -17.24
C ALA A 122 -6.12 4.09 -15.71
N PHE A 123 -7.12 3.66 -14.93
CA PHE A 123 -7.09 3.80 -13.47
C PHE A 123 -6.28 2.70 -12.76
N GLY A 124 -6.29 1.47 -13.29
CA GLY A 124 -5.57 0.33 -12.72
C GLY A 124 -4.07 0.31 -13.03
N ALA A 125 -3.60 1.08 -14.02
CA ALA A 125 -2.17 1.22 -14.30
C ALA A 125 -1.42 2.09 -13.26
N ILE A 126 -2.15 2.88 -12.47
CA ILE A 126 -1.54 3.67 -11.40
C ILE A 126 -1.12 2.71 -10.30
N SER A 127 0.20 2.53 -10.14
CA SER A 127 0.73 1.67 -9.08
C SER A 127 0.20 2.11 -7.73
N SER A 128 -0.32 1.14 -6.96
CA SER A 128 -0.95 1.42 -5.68
C SER A 128 -0.07 2.18 -4.69
N LYS A 129 1.25 2.08 -4.84
CA LYS A 129 2.24 2.80 -4.04
C LYS A 129 2.08 4.31 -4.13
N TRP A 130 1.72 4.85 -5.30
CA TRP A 130 1.60 6.29 -5.51
C TRP A 130 0.48 6.87 -4.65
N TYR A 131 -0.76 6.41 -4.79
CA TYR A 131 -1.83 6.97 -3.96
C TYR A 131 -1.67 6.61 -2.47
N LEU A 132 -1.09 5.45 -2.14
CA LEU A 132 -0.88 5.02 -0.75
C LEU A 132 0.15 5.87 0.00
N LEU A 133 1.24 6.27 -0.66
CA LEU A 133 2.28 7.10 -0.05
C LEU A 133 1.94 8.60 -0.10
N PHE A 134 1.29 9.04 -1.18
CA PHE A 134 0.95 10.44 -1.34
C PHE A 134 -0.21 10.90 -0.46
N SER A 135 -1.21 10.03 -0.18
CA SER A 135 -2.36 10.46 0.65
C SER A 135 -1.94 10.94 2.05
N PRO A 136 -1.13 10.19 2.84
CA PRO A 136 -0.63 10.67 4.12
C PRO A 136 0.21 11.95 4.00
N LEU A 137 1.05 12.06 2.95
CA LEU A 137 1.87 13.24 2.73
C LEU A 137 1.01 14.48 2.48
N VAL A 138 -0.02 14.36 1.64
CA VAL A 138 -0.97 15.45 1.35
C VAL A 138 -1.67 15.89 2.63
N PHE A 139 -2.18 14.95 3.45
CA PHE A 139 -2.77 15.31 4.74
C PHE A 139 -1.76 16.02 5.66
N ALA A 140 -0.52 15.55 5.72
CA ALA A 140 0.51 16.18 6.53
C ALA A 140 0.78 17.64 6.10
N VAL A 141 0.94 17.87 4.79
CA VAL A 141 1.16 19.21 4.22
C VAL A 141 -0.06 20.10 4.47
N VAL A 142 -1.28 19.59 4.28
CA VAL A 142 -2.51 20.36 4.54
C VAL A 142 -2.58 20.77 6.01
N TRP A 143 -2.34 19.85 6.95
CA TRP A 143 -2.36 20.18 8.38
C TRP A 143 -1.26 21.17 8.78
N LEU A 144 -0.05 21.04 8.23
CA LEU A 144 1.01 22.03 8.44
C LEU A 144 0.61 23.40 7.88
N GLY A 145 0.03 23.45 6.68
CA GLY A 145 -0.46 24.67 6.07
C GLY A 145 -1.54 25.34 6.92
N VAL A 146 -2.49 24.56 7.45
CA VAL A 146 -3.52 25.03 8.38
C VAL A 146 -2.89 25.55 9.67
N CYS A 147 -1.91 24.83 10.23
CA CYS A 147 -1.20 25.24 11.44
C CYS A 147 -0.52 26.59 11.24
N VAL A 148 0.31 26.74 10.20
CA VAL A 148 0.99 27.99 9.88
C VAL A 148 -0.01 29.11 9.63
N PHE A 149 -1.05 28.87 8.83
CA PHE A 149 -2.08 29.86 8.54
C PHE A 149 -2.82 30.34 9.81
N SER A 150 -3.14 29.42 10.72
CA SER A 150 -3.82 29.74 11.98
C SER A 150 -2.95 30.54 12.96
N LEU A 151 -1.63 30.47 12.85
CA LEU A 151 -0.70 31.18 13.73
C LEU A 151 -0.33 32.57 13.21
N VAL A 152 -0.44 32.78 11.89
CA VAL A 152 -0.12 34.05 11.23
C VAL A 152 -1.34 34.99 11.20
N ARG A 153 -2.54 34.46 11.41
CA ARG A 153 -3.81 35.20 11.38
C ARG A 153 -4.30 35.52 12.79
#